data_AF-A0A9D7IYT8-F1
#
_entry.id   AF-A0A9D7IYT8-F1
#
_cell.length_a   1.000
_cell.length_b   1.000
_cell.length_c   1.000
_cell.angle_alpha   90.00
_cell.angle_beta   90.00
_cell.angle_gamma   90.00
#
_symmetry.space_group_name_H-M   'P 1'
#
loop_
_entity.id
_entity.type
_entity.pdbx_description
1 polymer ?
#
loop_
_entity_poly.entity_id
_entity_poly.type
_entity_poly.pdbx_seq_one_letter_code
_entity_poly.pdbx_strand_id
1 'polypeptide(L)'
;MDLRRGSTATFSHGLAAAYVGFTLAFGGMAVKWADAHFAHRFAAGPVPAKAPSGGWQAVRYDFNLWGRCVVACIITMALVEALVQFVGSSEATLPLLAWHKHAFGCIVLWFFFGPAWSLATAWRRSH
;
A
#
# COMPACT_ATOMS: atom_id res chain seq x y z
N MET A 1 32.10 15.05 -20.70
CA MET A 1 31.78 13.91 -19.82
C MET A 1 30.27 13.86 -19.68
N ASP A 2 29.69 12.90 -20.38
CA ASP A 2 28.29 12.78 -20.74
C ASP A 2 27.40 12.20 -19.63
N LEU A 3 26.24 12.84 -19.40
CA LEU A 3 25.12 12.36 -18.59
C LEU A 3 24.27 11.28 -19.29
N ARG A 4 24.84 10.61 -20.30
CA ARG A 4 24.14 9.61 -21.16
C ARG A 4 24.46 8.16 -20.83
N ARG A 5 25.20 7.88 -19.76
CA ARG A 5 25.58 6.53 -19.33
C ARG A 5 24.86 6.11 -18.05
N GLY A 6 23.81 5.30 -18.19
CA GLY A 6 23.72 4.09 -17.38
C GLY A 6 23.02 4.14 -16.01
N SER A 7 22.03 4.99 -15.78
CA SER A 7 21.12 4.75 -14.64
C SER A 7 20.09 3.69 -15.02
N THR A 8 20.52 2.43 -15.09
CA THR A 8 19.61 1.28 -14.95
C THR A 8 18.70 1.55 -13.76
N ALA A 9 17.38 1.30 -13.86
CA ALA A 9 16.46 1.52 -12.76
C ALA A 9 16.91 0.73 -11.51
N THR A 10 17.69 1.38 -10.64
CA THR A 10 18.24 0.77 -9.42
C THR A 10 17.13 0.58 -8.40
N PHE A 11 17.34 -0.33 -7.43
CA PHE A 11 16.46 -0.57 -6.28
C PHE A 11 15.89 0.72 -5.65
N SER A 12 16.69 1.79 -5.56
CA SER A 12 16.27 3.10 -5.05
C SER A 12 15.10 3.74 -5.81
N HIS A 13 15.04 3.60 -7.13
CA HIS A 13 13.94 4.14 -7.95
C HIS A 13 12.64 3.37 -7.70
N GLY A 14 12.72 2.05 -7.56
CA GLY A 14 11.55 1.24 -7.19
C GLY A 14 11.07 1.51 -5.76
N LEU A 15 11.99 1.77 -4.82
CA LEU A 15 11.63 2.18 -3.46
C LEU A 15 10.93 3.54 -3.45
N ALA A 16 11.38 4.50 -4.25
CA ALA A 16 10.72 5.79 -4.41
C ALA A 16 9.31 5.62 -5.00
N ALA A 17 9.15 4.80 -6.04
CA ALA A 17 7.83 4.48 -6.59
C ALA A 17 6.92 3.80 -5.56
N ALA A 18 7.46 2.89 -4.74
CA ALA A 18 6.72 2.23 -3.66
C ALA A 18 6.26 3.21 -2.60
N TYR A 19 7.12 4.15 -2.21
CA TYR A 19 6.77 5.23 -1.28
C TYR A 19 5.64 6.10 -1.83
N VAL A 20 5.68 6.47 -3.11
CA VAL A 20 4.62 7.24 -3.76
C VAL A 20 3.31 6.43 -3.81
N GLY A 21 3.36 5.17 -4.21
CA GLY A 21 2.20 4.28 -4.23
C GLY A 21 1.55 4.12 -2.85
N PHE A 22 2.37 3.92 -1.81
CA PHE A 22 1.91 3.86 -0.43
C PHE A 22 1.27 5.18 0.01
N THR A 23 1.91 6.31 -0.30
CA THR A 23 1.40 7.64 0.06
C THR A 23 0.08 7.94 -0.62
N LEU A 24 -0.09 7.58 -1.90
CA LEU A 24 -1.36 7.78 -2.61
C LEU A 24 -2.47 6.86 -2.08
N ALA A 25 -2.13 5.60 -1.78
CA ALA A 25 -3.09 4.64 -1.26
C ALA A 25 -3.53 4.94 0.17
N PHE A 26 -2.64 5.37 1.06
CA PHE A 26 -2.92 5.56 2.49
C PHE A 26 -3.03 7.01 2.93
N GLY A 27 -2.50 7.95 2.16
CA GLY A 27 -2.42 9.37 2.51
C GLY A 27 -3.77 9.98 2.86
N GLY A 28 -4.81 9.71 2.06
CA GLY A 28 -6.16 10.19 2.38
C GLY A 28 -6.75 9.64 3.68
N MET A 29 -6.31 8.46 4.15
CA MET A 29 -6.70 7.96 5.48
C MET A 29 -5.88 8.63 6.58
N ALA A 30 -4.58 8.76 6.37
CA ALA A 30 -3.68 9.41 7.32
C ALA A 30 -4.08 10.87 7.57
N VAL A 31 -4.44 11.62 6.52
CA VAL A 31 -4.93 13.00 6.62
C VAL A 31 -6.24 13.03 7.41
N LYS A 32 -7.25 12.23 7.03
CA LYS A 32 -8.53 12.19 7.78
C LYS A 32 -8.35 11.80 9.24
N TRP A 33 -7.45 10.86 9.51
CA TRP A 33 -7.12 10.45 10.87
C TRP A 33 -6.47 11.59 11.66
N ALA A 34 -5.50 12.29 11.06
CA ALA A 34 -4.83 13.44 11.65
C ALA A 34 -5.82 14.59 11.90
N ASP A 35 -6.69 14.89 10.94
CA ASP A 35 -7.74 15.91 11.05
C ASP A 35 -8.69 15.61 12.21
N ALA A 36 -9.12 14.36 12.35
CA ALA A 36 -9.99 13.94 13.46
C ALA A 36 -9.29 14.10 14.83
N HIS A 37 -8.00 13.75 14.93
CA HIS A 37 -7.23 13.91 16.16
C HIS A 37 -7.00 15.38 16.51
N PHE A 38 -6.73 16.21 15.49
CA PHE A 38 -6.59 17.65 15.66
C PHE A 38 -7.90 18.28 16.14
N ALA A 39 -9.02 17.94 15.50
CA ALA A 39 -10.35 18.42 15.88
C ALA A 39 -10.71 18.03 17.32
N HIS A 40 -10.42 16.79 17.72
CA HIS A 40 -10.63 16.35 19.10
C HIS A 40 -9.74 17.10 20.11
N ARG A 41 -8.47 17.32 19.79
CA ARG A 41 -7.49 17.96 20.70
C ARG A 41 -7.71 19.46 20.86
N PHE A 42 -8.09 20.16 19.78
CA PHE A 42 -8.06 21.62 19.72
C PHE A 42 -9.42 22.27 19.45
N ALA A 43 -10.41 21.54 18.93
CA ALA A 43 -11.73 22.09 18.55
C ALA A 43 -12.90 21.47 19.32
N ALA A 44 -12.64 20.80 20.44
CA ALA A 44 -13.64 20.04 21.22
C ALA A 44 -14.48 19.06 20.37
N GLY A 45 -13.88 18.55 19.29
CA GLY A 45 -14.51 17.56 18.41
C GLY A 45 -14.72 16.21 19.12
N PRO A 46 -15.58 15.35 18.58
CA PRO A 46 -15.83 14.02 19.14
C PRO A 46 -14.58 13.14 19.10
N VAL A 47 -14.52 12.13 19.99
CA VAL A 47 -13.41 11.17 20.05
C VAL A 47 -13.25 10.47 18.69
N PRO A 48 -12.03 10.40 18.12
CA PRO A 48 -11.80 9.73 16.85
C PRO A 48 -12.32 8.29 16.87
N ALA A 49 -13.06 7.89 15.83
CA ALA A 49 -13.61 6.54 15.74
C ALA A 49 -12.48 5.50 15.75
N LYS A 50 -12.56 4.55 16.68
CA LYS A 50 -11.60 3.44 16.78
C LYS A 50 -11.88 2.40 15.69
N ALA A 51 -10.83 1.69 15.27
CA ALA A 51 -10.98 0.55 14.37
C ALA A 51 -11.98 -0.47 14.96
N PRO A 52 -12.86 -1.08 14.15
CA PRO A 52 -13.84 -2.05 14.65
C PRO A 52 -13.12 -3.25 15.28
N SER A 53 -13.51 -3.63 16.50
CA SER A 53 -12.81 -4.67 17.30
C SER A 53 -13.34 -6.09 17.09
N GLY A 54 -14.40 -6.28 16.31
CA GLY A 54 -14.93 -7.62 16.03
C GLY A 54 -16.10 -7.67 15.05
N GLY A 55 -16.46 -8.90 14.68
CA GLY A 55 -17.57 -9.21 13.79
C GLY A 55 -17.33 -8.81 12.32
N TRP A 56 -18.42 -8.81 11.55
CA TRP A 56 -18.40 -8.49 10.11
C TRP A 56 -17.92 -7.07 9.78
N GLN A 57 -18.01 -6.14 10.72
CA GLN A 57 -17.52 -4.76 10.53
C GLN A 57 -15.98 -4.70 10.52
N ALA A 58 -15.31 -5.48 11.37
CA ALA A 58 -13.86 -5.62 11.35
C ALA A 58 -13.38 -6.27 10.04
N VAL A 59 -14.07 -7.33 9.59
CA VAL A 59 -13.77 -7.98 8.30
C VAL A 59 -13.83 -6.98 7.15
N ARG A 60 -14.91 -6.18 7.04
CA ARG A 60 -15.03 -5.15 5.99
C ARG A 60 -13.94 -4.08 6.08
N TYR A 61 -13.56 -3.68 7.29
CA TYR A 61 -12.47 -2.73 7.51
C TYR A 61 -11.13 -3.28 7.01
N ASP A 62 -10.83 -4.54 7.33
CA ASP A 62 -9.60 -5.21 6.90
C ASP A 62 -9.55 -5.46 5.38
N PHE A 63 -10.69 -5.79 4.76
CA PHE A 63 -10.80 -5.87 3.30
C PHE A 63 -10.60 -4.52 2.62
N ASN A 64 -11.13 -3.44 3.19
CA ASN A 64 -10.90 -2.09 2.70
C ASN A 64 -9.42 -1.67 2.82
N LEU A 65 -8.79 -2.01 3.94
CA LEU A 65 -7.35 -1.84 4.09
C LEU A 65 -6.64 -2.61 2.98
N TRP A 66 -6.88 -3.92 2.88
CA TRP A 66 -6.27 -4.80 1.87
C TRP A 66 -6.38 -4.26 0.44
N GLY A 67 -7.58 -3.84 0.03
CA GLY A 67 -7.82 -3.24 -1.29
C GLY A 67 -6.94 -2.01 -1.55
N ARG A 68 -6.66 -1.20 -0.52
CA ARG A 68 -5.75 -0.04 -0.67
C ARG A 68 -4.29 -0.45 -0.85
N CYS A 69 -3.83 -1.54 -0.24
CA CYS A 69 -2.49 -2.06 -0.53
C CYS A 69 -2.39 -2.60 -1.96
N VAL A 70 -3.44 -3.26 -2.45
CA VAL A 70 -3.50 -3.66 -3.86
C VAL A 70 -3.38 -2.44 -4.77
N VAL A 71 -4.13 -1.36 -4.49
CA VAL A 71 -4.01 -0.08 -5.22
C VAL A 71 -2.59 0.50 -5.12
N ALA A 72 -1.98 0.50 -3.93
CA ALA A 72 -0.60 0.96 -3.73
C ALA A 72 0.39 0.19 -4.61
N CYS A 73 0.25 -1.13 -4.65
CA CYS A 73 1.08 -2.02 -5.45
C CYS A 73 0.89 -1.74 -6.94
N ILE A 74 -0.35 -1.59 -7.41
CA ILE A 74 -0.65 -1.26 -8.81
C ILE A 74 0.01 0.07 -9.21
N ILE A 75 -0.13 1.12 -8.39
CA ILE A 75 0.48 2.43 -8.65
C ILE A 75 2.00 2.30 -8.70
N THR A 76 2.60 1.57 -7.76
CA THR A 76 4.05 1.33 -7.71
C THR A 76 4.54 0.65 -8.99
N MET A 77 3.84 -0.40 -9.42
CA MET A 77 4.16 -1.14 -10.65
C MET A 77 4.03 -0.25 -11.88
N ALA A 78 2.94 0.52 -11.99
CA ALA A 78 2.72 1.46 -13.09
C ALA A 78 3.81 2.54 -13.16
N LEU A 79 4.24 3.08 -12.02
CA LEU A 79 5.33 4.06 -11.96
C LEU A 79 6.68 3.46 -12.37
N VAL A 80 6.99 2.25 -11.92
CA VAL A 80 8.22 1.55 -12.31
C VAL A 80 8.22 1.24 -13.82
N GLU A 81 7.10 0.78 -14.36
CA GLU A 81 6.95 0.50 -15.78
C GLU A 81 7.05 1.77 -16.64
N ALA A 82 6.42 2.86 -16.22
CA ALA A 82 6.53 4.17 -16.88
C ALA A 82 7.98 4.68 -16.91
N LEU A 83 8.72 4.53 -15.79
CA LEU A 83 10.14 4.88 -15.73
C LEU A 83 10.99 4.03 -16.69
N VAL A 84 10.70 2.73 -16.80
CA VAL A 84 11.38 1.83 -17.74
C VAL A 84 11.13 2.24 -19.19
N GLN A 85 9.88 2.50 -19.56
CA GLN A 85 9.52 2.94 -20.93
C GLN A 85 10.15 4.29 -21.27
N PHE A 86 10.22 5.21 -20.30
CA PHE A 86 10.83 6.53 -20.48
C PHE A 86 12.36 6.46 -20.67
N VAL A 87 13.05 5.57 -19.95
CA VAL A 87 14.52 5.41 -20.04
C VAL A 87 14.94 4.62 -21.27
N GLY A 88 14.03 3.87 -21.90
CA GLY A 88 14.25 3.27 -23.22
C GLY A 88 15.30 2.15 -23.25
N SER A 89 15.17 1.15 -22.38
CA SER A 89 16.08 -0.02 -22.36
C SER A 89 15.33 -1.35 -22.50
N SER A 90 15.65 -2.08 -23.57
CA SER A 90 15.12 -3.42 -23.90
C SER A 90 15.49 -4.52 -22.88
N GLU A 91 16.42 -4.25 -21.94
CA GLU A 91 16.89 -5.23 -20.93
C GLU A 91 16.13 -5.14 -19.58
N ALA A 92 15.18 -4.22 -19.42
CA ALA A 92 14.51 -3.94 -18.14
C ALA A 92 13.49 -5.01 -17.68
N THR A 93 13.40 -6.13 -18.39
CA THR A 93 12.44 -7.21 -18.12
C THR A 93 12.78 -8.04 -16.88
N LEU A 94 14.08 -8.18 -16.53
CA LEU A 94 14.52 -8.95 -15.35
C LEU A 94 14.27 -8.22 -14.00
N PRO A 95 14.55 -6.91 -13.85
CA PRO A 95 14.22 -6.16 -12.63
C PRO A 95 12.71 -6.04 -12.36
N LEU A 96 11.89 -5.98 -13.41
CA LEU A 96 10.43 -5.95 -13.29
C LEU A 96 9.90 -7.21 -12.60
N LEU A 97 10.40 -8.40 -12.96
CA LEU A 97 10.04 -9.65 -12.29
C LEU A 97 10.40 -9.65 -10.78
N ALA A 98 11.51 -9.02 -10.40
CA ALA A 98 11.89 -8.89 -8.99
C ALA A 98 10.90 -7.98 -8.24
N TRP A 99 10.48 -6.86 -8.83
CA TRP A 99 9.48 -5.98 -8.23
C TRP A 99 8.07 -6.58 -8.21
N HIS A 100 7.69 -7.37 -9.23
CA HIS A 100 6.45 -8.14 -9.23
C HIS A 100 6.42 -9.15 -8.08
N LYS A 101 7.54 -9.84 -7.79
CA LYS A 101 7.65 -10.75 -6.64
C LYS A 101 7.48 -10.02 -5.30
N HIS A 102 8.06 -8.83 -5.15
CA HIS A 102 7.89 -8.02 -3.93
C HIS A 102 6.45 -7.52 -3.77
N ALA A 103 5.86 -6.97 -4.83
CA ALA A 103 4.47 -6.51 -4.82
C ALA A 103 3.51 -7.66 -4.50
N PHE A 104 3.68 -8.81 -5.14
CA PHE A 104 2.89 -10.00 -4.88
C PHE A 104 3.09 -10.52 -3.45
N GLY A 105 4.33 -10.56 -2.96
CA GLY A 105 4.65 -10.93 -1.59
C GLY A 105 3.98 -10.02 -0.57
N CYS A 106 3.98 -8.70 -0.79
CA CYS A 106 3.28 -7.74 0.06
C CYS A 106 1.77 -7.97 0.05
N ILE A 107 1.15 -8.18 -1.13
CA ILE A 107 -0.29 -8.45 -1.24
C ILE A 107 -0.67 -9.74 -0.50
N VAL A 108 0.10 -10.82 -0.70
CA VAL A 108 -0.16 -12.13 -0.08
C VAL A 108 0.04 -12.05 1.43
N LEU A 109 1.17 -11.52 1.90
CA LEU A 109 1.46 -11.40 3.32
C LEU A 109 0.40 -10.58 4.04
N TRP A 110 -0.03 -9.48 3.43
CA TRP A 110 -1.03 -8.60 4.02
C TRP A 110 -2.46 -9.14 3.88
N PHE A 111 -2.75 -9.96 2.85
CA PHE A 111 -3.98 -10.74 2.75
C PHE A 111 -4.13 -11.72 3.92
N PHE A 112 -3.03 -12.42 4.27
CA PHE A 112 -3.04 -13.35 5.39
C PHE A 112 -3.23 -12.64 6.73
N PHE A 113 -2.52 -11.53 6.96
CA PHE A 113 -2.59 -10.79 8.23
C PHE A 113 -3.88 -9.99 8.42
N GLY A 114 -4.52 -9.52 7.35
CA GLY A 114 -5.78 -8.80 7.44
C GLY A 114 -6.99 -9.70 7.19
N PRO A 115 -7.48 -9.82 5.94
CA PRO A 115 -8.70 -10.55 5.61
C PRO A 115 -8.77 -11.98 6.15
N ALA A 116 -7.72 -12.78 5.96
CA ALA A 116 -7.75 -14.20 6.33
C ALA A 116 -7.77 -14.40 7.86
N TRP A 117 -6.99 -13.61 8.59
CA TRP A 117 -6.99 -13.62 10.05
C TRP A 117 -8.31 -13.07 10.64
N SER A 118 -8.85 -12.01 10.05
CA SER A 118 -10.14 -11.43 10.46
C SER A 118 -11.29 -12.41 10.25
N LEU A 119 -11.30 -13.13 9.13
CA LEU A 119 -12.25 -14.21 8.87
C LEU A 119 -12.09 -15.36 9.88
N ALA A 120 -10.86 -15.78 10.18
CA ALA A 120 -10.60 -16.84 11.16
C ALA A 120 -11.03 -16.47 12.59
N THR A 121 -10.80 -15.21 13.00
CA THR A 121 -11.19 -14.72 14.33
C THR A 121 -12.66 -14.37 14.46
N ALA A 122 -13.33 -14.02 13.36
CA ALA A 122 -14.78 -13.88 13.31
C ALA A 122 -15.47 -15.24 13.45
N TRP A 123 -14.94 -16.28 12.79
CA TRP A 123 -15.47 -17.65 12.86
C TRP A 123 -15.28 -18.31 14.24
N ARG A 124 -14.17 -18.00 14.94
CA ARG A 124 -13.94 -18.48 16.32
C ARG A 124 -14.89 -17.94 17.38
N ARG A 125 -15.64 -16.85 17.10
CA ARG A 125 -16.56 -16.22 18.06
C ARG A 125 -18.02 -16.66 17.91
N SER A 126 -18.32 -17.53 16.94
CA SER A 126 -19.65 -18.11 16.71
C SER A 126 -19.82 -19.55 17.22
N HIS A 127 -18.81 -20.09 17.90
CA HIS A 127 -18.84 -21.37 18.62
C HIS A 127 -18.56 -21.13 20.10
#